data_AF-A0A818YGY6-F1
#
_entry.id   AF-A0A818YGY6-F1
#
_cell.length_a   1.000
_cell.length_b   1.000
_cell.length_c   1.000
_cell.angle_alpha   90.00
_cell.angle_beta   90.00
_cell.angle_gamma   90.00
#
_symmetry.space_group_name_H-M   'P 1'
#
loop_
_entity.id
_entity.type
_entity.pdbx_description
1 polymer ?
#
loop_
_entity_poly.entity_id
_entity_poly.type
_entity_poly.pdbx_seq_one_letter_code
_entity_poly.pdbx_strand_id
1 'polypeptide(L)'
;PFQLASSRSSINSISRSAWHAWDSITIIPCLTKDRLSIHLLHRQACLDARNTYIDPTTKLKVLTRYAHLQRGKCCGSQCRHCPYGHINVEVNLTRPRKIFNTSYYE
;
A
#
# COMPACT_ATOMS: atom_id res chain seq x y z
N PRO A 1 12.79 -28.28 6.07
CA PRO A 1 12.64 -28.26 4.59
C PRO A 1 11.25 -27.72 4.20
N PHE A 2 11.15 -26.41 3.97
CA PHE A 2 9.90 -25.76 3.60
C PHE A 2 9.88 -25.53 2.09
N GLN A 3 8.96 -26.21 1.41
CA GLN A 3 8.80 -26.20 -0.05
C GLN A 3 8.52 -24.80 -0.59
N LEU A 4 9.33 -24.37 -1.55
CA LEU A 4 9.09 -23.22 -2.41
C LEU A 4 7.87 -23.51 -3.30
N ALA A 5 6.71 -22.95 -2.96
CA ALA A 5 5.54 -22.98 -3.83
C ALA A 5 5.69 -21.94 -4.94
N SER A 6 6.16 -22.41 -6.08
CA SER A 6 6.11 -21.77 -7.39
C SER A 6 4.65 -21.60 -7.84
N SER A 7 4.12 -20.39 -7.71
CA SER A 7 3.00 -19.95 -8.55
C SER A 7 3.30 -18.56 -9.09
N ARG A 8 3.88 -18.53 -10.29
CA ARG A 8 3.95 -17.34 -11.14
C ARG A 8 2.53 -17.04 -11.60
N SER A 9 1.78 -16.28 -10.81
CA SER A 9 0.56 -15.66 -11.31
C SER A 9 0.97 -14.54 -12.25
N SER A 10 0.58 -14.66 -13.51
CA SER A 10 0.76 -13.69 -14.58
C SER A 10 0.19 -12.34 -14.18
N ILE A 11 1.02 -11.48 -13.61
CA ILE A 11 0.70 -10.06 -13.49
C ILE A 11 1.22 -9.44 -14.78
N ASN A 12 0.30 -8.85 -15.54
CA ASN A 12 0.56 -8.11 -16.76
C ASN A 12 1.87 -7.32 -16.67
N SER A 13 2.55 -7.25 -17.81
CA SER A 13 3.80 -6.56 -18.14
C SER A 13 3.80 -5.05 -17.89
N ILE A 14 3.24 -4.59 -16.77
CA ILE A 14 3.56 -3.32 -16.15
C ILE A 14 4.97 -3.51 -15.60
N SER A 15 5.94 -3.07 -16.40
CA SER A 15 7.36 -3.11 -16.11
C SER A 15 7.63 -2.79 -14.64
N ARG A 16 8.53 -3.56 -14.02
CA ARG A 16 9.04 -3.31 -12.66
C ARG A 16 9.33 -1.81 -12.42
N SER A 17 9.77 -1.09 -13.45
CA SER A 17 10.04 0.35 -13.43
C SER A 17 8.85 1.24 -13.03
N ALA A 18 7.61 0.92 -13.37
CA ALA A 18 6.45 1.74 -13.00
C ALA A 18 6.15 1.67 -11.48
N TRP A 19 6.57 0.59 -10.82
CA TRP A 19 6.41 0.40 -9.37
C TRP A 19 7.43 1.24 -8.61
N HIS A 20 8.66 1.32 -9.13
CA HIS A 20 9.76 2.10 -8.54
C HIS A 20 9.52 3.61 -8.61
N ALA A 21 8.81 4.10 -9.64
CA ALA A 21 8.61 5.53 -9.84
C ALA A 21 7.85 6.23 -8.69
N TRP A 22 6.97 5.52 -7.97
CA TRP A 22 6.26 6.11 -6.82
C TRP A 22 7.12 6.23 -5.57
N ASP A 23 8.04 5.28 -5.33
CA ASP A 23 8.96 5.35 -4.20
C ASP A 23 9.98 6.49 -4.37
N SER A 24 10.32 6.82 -5.62
CA SER A 24 11.24 7.90 -5.98
C SER A 24 10.68 9.31 -5.72
N ILE A 25 9.36 9.47 -5.60
CA ILE A 25 8.71 10.77 -5.34
C ILE A 25 8.59 11.05 -3.84
N THR A 26 8.59 10.01 -3.01
CA THR A 26 8.51 10.17 -1.55
C THR A 26 9.76 10.85 -1.00
N ILE A 27 9.59 11.95 -0.27
CA ILE A 27 10.68 12.61 0.47
C ILE A 27 10.94 11.81 1.75
N ILE A 28 11.44 10.57 1.59
CA ILE A 28 11.77 9.61 2.65
C ILE A 28 12.61 10.24 3.79
N PRO A 29 13.59 11.14 3.52
CA PRO A 29 14.41 11.73 4.58
C PRO A 29 13.67 12.65 5.56
N CYS A 30 12.49 13.19 5.18
CA CYS A 30 11.77 14.15 6.02
C CYS A 30 10.56 13.54 6.75
N LEU A 31 10.36 12.22 6.68
CA LEU A 31 9.29 11.53 7.40
C LEU A 31 9.68 11.32 8.87
N THR A 32 8.69 11.38 9.76
CA THR A 32 8.90 10.94 11.15
C THR A 32 9.20 9.44 11.18
N LYS A 33 9.86 8.96 12.25
CA LYS A 33 10.28 7.57 12.40
C LYS A 33 9.14 6.57 12.18
N ASP A 34 7.94 6.88 12.68
CA ASP A 34 6.77 6.01 12.55
C ASP A 34 6.26 5.96 11.10
N ARG A 35 6.17 7.12 10.44
CA ARG A 35 5.75 7.20 9.04
C ARG A 35 6.74 6.49 8.11
N LEU A 36 8.03 6.64 8.39
CA LEU A 36 9.09 5.92 7.68
C LEU A 36 8.93 4.40 7.85
N SER A 37 8.66 3.93 9.07
CA SER A 37 8.47 2.50 9.34
C SER A 37 7.27 1.93 8.57
N ILE A 38 6.15 2.65 8.54
CA ILE A 38 4.96 2.28 7.75
C ILE A 38 5.29 2.19 6.25
N HIS A 39 6.01 3.18 5.72
CA HIS A 39 6.40 3.22 4.31
C HIS A 39 7.33 2.05 3.96
N LEU A 40 8.37 1.79 4.76
CA LEU A 40 9.32 0.70 4.52
C LEU A 40 8.66 -0.68 4.62
N LEU A 41 7.80 -0.91 5.62
CA LEU A 41 7.08 -2.18 5.77
C LEU A 41 6.10 -2.44 4.64
N HIS A 42 5.37 -1.41 4.19
CA HIS A 42 4.58 -1.51 2.97
C HIS A 42 5.48 -1.90 1.80
N ARG A 43 6.53 -1.11 1.55
CA ARG A 43 7.40 -1.26 0.39
C ARG A 43 7.95 -2.68 0.31
N GLN A 44 8.45 -3.20 1.43
CA GLN A 44 8.91 -4.59 1.52
C GLN A 44 7.79 -5.58 1.20
N ALA A 45 6.59 -5.40 1.76
CA ALA A 45 5.46 -6.28 1.48
C ALA A 45 5.04 -6.25 0.00
N CYS A 46 5.13 -5.11 -0.69
CA CYS A 46 4.90 -5.02 -2.13
C CYS A 46 5.97 -5.75 -2.94
N LEU A 47 7.25 -5.60 -2.58
CA LEU A 47 8.37 -6.31 -3.21
C LEU A 47 8.26 -7.83 -3.06
N ASP A 48 7.78 -8.27 -1.90
CA ASP A 48 7.53 -9.69 -1.59
C ASP A 48 6.22 -10.22 -2.19
N ALA A 49 5.47 -9.42 -2.97
CA ALA A 49 4.15 -9.76 -3.47
C ALA A 49 3.16 -10.19 -2.36
N ARG A 50 3.27 -9.61 -1.17
CA ARG A 50 2.36 -9.82 -0.04
C ARG A 50 1.16 -8.87 -0.12
N ASN A 51 -0.02 -9.40 0.19
CA ASN A 51 -1.25 -8.62 0.18
C ASN A 51 -1.38 -7.66 1.36
N THR A 52 -0.67 -7.92 2.46
CA THR A 52 -0.80 -7.16 3.71
C THR A 52 0.52 -7.05 4.48
N TYR A 53 0.62 -6.04 5.34
CA TYR A 53 1.61 -5.95 6.42
C TYR A 53 0.92 -5.55 7.74
N ILE A 54 1.63 -5.64 8.86
CA ILE A 54 1.16 -5.15 10.16
C ILE A 54 1.68 -3.75 10.39
N ASP A 55 0.77 -2.81 10.64
CA ASP A 55 1.10 -1.42 10.97
C ASP A 55 1.80 -1.37 12.33
N PRO A 56 3.02 -0.79 12.43
CA PRO A 56 3.78 -0.76 13.68
C PRO A 56 3.12 0.10 14.76
N THR A 57 2.34 1.12 14.38
CA THR A 57 1.68 2.06 15.28
C THR A 57 0.32 1.51 15.71
N THR A 58 -0.54 1.14 14.75
CA THR A 58 -1.93 0.71 15.05
C THR A 58 -2.07 -0.79 15.33
N LYS A 59 -1.04 -1.59 15.01
CA LYS A 59 -1.06 -3.07 15.07
C LYS A 59 -2.12 -3.74 14.18
N LEU A 60 -2.75 -2.97 13.29
CA LEU A 60 -3.74 -3.47 12.36
C LEU A 60 -3.09 -4.10 11.13
N LYS A 61 -3.79 -5.06 10.53
CA LYS A 61 -3.44 -5.63 9.23
C LYS A 61 -3.87 -4.66 8.13
N VAL A 62 -2.91 -4.14 7.37
CA VAL A 62 -3.13 -3.13 6.33
C VAL A 62 -2.88 -3.73 4.95
N LEU A 63 -3.81 -3.49 4.02
CA LEU A 63 -3.66 -3.88 2.61
C LEU A 63 -2.53 -3.09 1.94
N THR A 64 -1.72 -3.80 1.17
CA THR A 64 -0.68 -3.22 0.33
C THR A 64 -1.26 -2.65 -0.96
N ARG A 65 -0.50 -1.79 -1.63
CA ARG A 65 -0.85 -1.34 -2.98
C ARG A 65 -0.93 -2.51 -3.95
N TYR A 66 -0.03 -3.48 -3.80
CA TYR A 66 -0.02 -4.72 -4.56
C TYR A 66 -1.38 -5.44 -4.52
N ALA A 67 -1.98 -5.58 -3.33
CA ALA A 67 -3.32 -6.17 -3.19
C ALA A 67 -4.40 -5.37 -3.92
N HIS A 68 -4.32 -4.04 -3.88
CA HIS A 68 -5.27 -3.17 -4.58
C HIS A 68 -5.11 -3.19 -6.09
N LEU A 69 -3.89 -3.33 -6.60
CA LEU A 69 -3.62 -3.49 -8.03
C LEU A 69 -4.14 -4.83 -8.54
N GLN A 70 -3.88 -5.93 -7.83
CA GLN A 70 -4.49 -7.23 -8.15
C GLN A 70 -6.02 -7.19 -8.13
N ARG A 71 -6.61 -6.43 -7.19
CA ARG A 71 -8.07 -6.22 -7.13
C ARG A 71 -8.60 -5.40 -8.30
N GLY A 72 -7.78 -4.54 -8.92
CA GLY A 72 -8.17 -3.67 -10.02
C GLY A 72 -9.14 -2.53 -9.68
N LYS A 73 -9.52 -2.33 -8.41
CA LYS A 73 -10.45 -1.26 -8.00
C LYS A 73 -10.29 -0.81 -6.55
N CYS A 74 -10.79 0.39 -6.26
CA CYS A 74 -10.87 0.92 -4.89
C CYS A 74 -11.80 0.08 -4.02
N CYS A 75 -11.35 -0.23 -2.79
CA CYS A 75 -12.06 -1.04 -1.78
C CYS A 75 -13.27 -0.32 -1.16
N GLY A 76 -13.31 1.02 -1.20
CA GLY A 76 -14.26 1.86 -0.45
C GLY A 76 -13.99 1.96 1.06
N SER A 77 -13.06 1.18 1.61
CA SER A 77 -12.81 1.07 3.05
C SER A 77 -11.78 2.05 3.62
N GLN A 78 -11.51 3.19 2.96
CA GLN A 78 -10.48 4.17 3.40
C GLN A 78 -9.09 3.53 3.67
N CYS A 79 -8.72 2.60 2.79
CA CYS A 79 -7.48 1.83 2.86
C CYS A 79 -6.25 2.76 2.80
N ARG A 80 -5.25 2.57 3.69
CA ARG A 80 -4.07 3.46 3.86
C ARG A 80 -3.28 3.67 2.56
N HIS A 81 -3.25 2.67 1.68
CA HIS A 81 -2.37 2.62 0.50
C HIS A 81 -3.14 2.46 -0.82
N CYS A 82 -4.31 3.08 -0.92
CA CYS A 82 -5.14 2.99 -2.11
C CYS A 82 -4.49 3.73 -3.30
N PRO A 83 -4.17 3.05 -4.42
CA PRO A 83 -3.62 3.70 -5.61
C PRO A 83 -4.68 4.50 -6.40
N TYR A 84 -5.96 4.31 -6.09
CA TYR A 84 -7.08 4.89 -6.85
C TYR A 84 -7.66 6.14 -6.18
N GLY A 85 -6.89 6.89 -5.40
CA GLY A 85 -7.37 8.19 -4.92
C GLY A 85 -8.60 8.15 -4.00
N HIS A 86 -8.91 7.02 -3.35
CA HIS A 86 -10.15 6.83 -2.57
C HIS A 86 -11.45 7.08 -3.37
N ILE A 87 -11.46 6.88 -4.70
CA ILE A 87 -12.64 7.16 -5.56
C ILE A 87 -13.96 6.50 -5.11
N ASN A 88 -13.91 5.36 -4.43
CA ASN A 88 -15.10 4.63 -3.95
C ASN A 88 -15.35 4.81 -2.45
N VAL A 89 -14.65 5.73 -1.80
CA VAL A 89 -14.87 6.03 -0.38
C VAL A 89 -16.05 6.99 -0.25
N GLU A 90 -17.11 6.52 0.40
CA GLU A 90 -18.26 7.35 0.74
C GLU A 90 -17.88 8.43 1.76
N VAL A 91 -18.49 9.61 1.61
CA VAL A 91 -18.39 10.67 2.60
C VAL A 91 -19.25 10.28 3.80
N ASN A 92 -18.62 10.18 4.97
CA ASN A 92 -19.32 9.88 6.20
C ASN A 92 -18.94 10.89 7.27
N LEU A 93 -19.93 11.52 7.91
CA LEU A 93 -19.70 12.53 8.96
C LEU A 93 -19.07 11.94 10.24
N THR A 94 -19.28 10.65 10.51
CA THR A 94 -18.69 9.94 11.66
C THR A 94 -17.29 9.39 11.40
N ARG A 95 -16.88 9.29 10.14
CA ARG A 95 -15.56 8.80 9.72
C ARG A 95 -15.02 9.69 8.60
N PRO A 96 -14.41 10.83 8.96
CA PRO A 96 -13.91 11.78 7.97
C PRO A 96 -12.91 11.11 7.04
N ARG A 97 -12.89 11.57 5.78
CA ARG A 97 -11.94 11.05 4.79
C ARG A 97 -10.51 11.35 5.21
N LYS A 98 -9.66 10.33 5.09
CA LYS A 98 -8.21 10.45 5.29
C LYS A 98 -7.57 11.35 4.25
N ILE A 99 -6.51 12.05 4.65
CA ILE A 99 -5.74 12.96 3.80
C ILE A 99 -4.45 12.27 3.36
N PHE A 100 -4.09 12.43 2.09
CA PHE A 100 -2.85 11.88 1.54
C PHE A 100 -1.64 12.71 2.00
N ASN A 101 -0.77 12.13 2.82
CA ASN A 101 0.39 12.81 3.42
C ASN A 101 1.66 12.76 2.55
N THR A 102 1.51 12.64 1.22
CA THR A 102 2.54 12.37 0.20
C THR A 102 3.13 10.96 0.17
N SER A 103 2.92 10.15 1.21
CA SER A 103 3.33 8.74 1.22
C SER A 103 2.13 7.78 1.27
N TYR A 104 1.12 8.10 2.09
CA TYR A 104 -0.09 7.30 2.28
C TYR A 104 -1.21 8.12 2.93
N TYR A 105 -2.39 7.53 3.13
CA TYR A 105 -3.55 8.20 3.71
C TYR A 105 -3.60 8.09 5.25
N GLU A 106 -3.72 9.22 5.96
CA GLU A 106 -3.94 9.33 7.42
C GLU A 106 -5.25 10.02 7.76
#